data_AF-A0A0D0NGN1-F1
#
_entry.id   AF-A0A0D0NGN1-F1
#
_cell.length_a   1.000
_cell.length_b   1.000
_cell.length_c   1.000
_cell.angle_alpha   90.00
_cell.angle_beta   90.00
_cell.angle_gamma   90.00
#
_symmetry.space_group_name_H-M   'P 1'
#
loop_
_entity.id
_entity.type
_entity.pdbx_description
1 polymer ?
#
loop_
_entity_poly.entity_id
_entity_poly.type
_entity_poly.pdbx_seq_one_letter_code
_entity_poly.pdbx_strand_id
1 'polypeptide(L)'
;MDKTRLRKPACLVLVRHEVIAEDLALTLQDAFGKGPIMVCRSPEEALERLPDVSDLQVAVVETDPDTFAGSRLETEITARGGQVVLFGELAETRMPAGRWPVLHRPFTDEMVLNLLSRFDERT
;
A
#
# COMPACT_ATOMS: atom_id res chain seq x y z
N MET A 1 -7.79 -31.71 10.00
CA MET A 1 -8.78 -30.62 9.98
C MET A 1 -8.30 -29.58 8.99
N ASP A 2 -8.69 -29.75 7.73
CA ASP A 2 -8.48 -28.79 6.66
C ASP A 2 -9.06 -27.43 7.03
N LYS A 3 -8.19 -26.43 7.13
CA LYS A 3 -8.55 -25.02 7.07
C LYS A 3 -7.78 -24.42 5.91
N THR A 4 -8.11 -24.83 4.69
CA THR A 4 -7.76 -24.12 3.45
C THR A 4 -8.54 -22.81 3.45
N ARG A 5 -8.17 -21.89 4.36
CA ARG A 5 -8.52 -20.49 4.19
C ARG A 5 -7.66 -20.04 3.03
N LEU A 6 -8.28 -19.82 1.89
CA LEU A 6 -7.77 -18.88 0.91
C LEU A 6 -7.64 -17.55 1.66
N ARG A 7 -6.48 -17.31 2.30
CA ARG A 7 -6.13 -16.01 2.87
C ARG A 7 -5.93 -15.13 1.65
N LYS A 8 -7.01 -14.46 1.23
CA LYS A 8 -6.92 -13.50 0.13
C LYS A 8 -5.92 -12.44 0.55
N PRO A 9 -4.93 -12.11 -0.29
CA PRO A 9 -3.95 -11.12 0.11
C PRO A 9 -4.65 -9.77 0.31
N ALA A 10 -4.24 -9.05 1.35
CA ALA A 10 -4.81 -7.76 1.71
C ALA A 10 -4.11 -6.63 0.95
N CYS A 11 -4.74 -5.47 0.88
CA CYS A 11 -4.08 -4.21 0.54
C CYS A 11 -4.18 -3.22 1.70
N LEU A 12 -3.21 -2.31 1.81
CA LEU A 12 -3.18 -1.22 2.79
C LEU A 12 -3.25 0.12 2.07
N VAL A 13 -4.12 1.01 2.54
CA VAL A 13 -4.15 2.42 2.17
C VAL A 13 -3.94 3.22 3.44
N LEU A 14 -2.77 3.82 3.59
CA LEU A 14 -2.44 4.74 4.66
C LEU A 14 -2.38 6.15 4.09
N VAL A 15 -3.52 6.84 4.06
CA VAL A 15 -3.67 8.18 3.50
C VAL A 15 -4.54 9.01 4.44
N ARG A 16 -4.09 10.23 4.76
CA ARG A 16 -4.75 11.09 5.75
C ARG A 16 -6.08 11.63 5.24
N HIS A 17 -6.17 11.93 3.95
CA HIS A 17 -7.37 12.51 3.35
C HIS A 17 -8.37 11.42 2.95
N GLU A 18 -9.52 11.39 3.62
CA GLU A 18 -10.52 10.32 3.51
C GLU A 18 -11.00 10.07 2.08
N VAL A 19 -11.36 11.12 1.33
CA VAL A 19 -11.79 10.97 -0.07
C VAL A 19 -10.72 10.32 -0.96
N ILE A 20 -9.45 10.64 -0.72
CA ILE A 20 -8.34 10.06 -1.50
C ILE A 20 -8.14 8.60 -1.07
N ALA A 21 -8.23 8.31 0.23
CA ALA A 21 -8.08 6.97 0.75
C ALA A 21 -9.19 6.03 0.25
N GLU A 22 -10.43 6.51 0.17
CA GLU A 22 -11.57 5.78 -0.38
C GLU A 22 -11.41 5.52 -1.89
N ASP A 23 -11.01 6.54 -2.64
CA ASP A 23 -10.74 6.43 -4.08
C ASP A 23 -9.68 5.35 -4.36
N LEU A 24 -8.52 5.45 -3.71
CA LEU A 24 -7.46 4.44 -3.81
C LEU A 24 -7.92 3.05 -3.37
N ALA A 25 -8.74 2.96 -2.32
CA ALA A 25 -9.28 1.69 -1.86
C ALA A 25 -10.18 1.04 -2.91
N LEU A 26 -11.01 1.82 -3.61
CA LEU A 26 -11.84 1.34 -4.72
C LEU A 26 -10.98 0.90 -5.90
N THR A 27 -9.99 1.70 -6.32
CA THR A 27 -9.08 1.34 -7.41
C THR A 27 -8.32 0.05 -7.10
N LEU A 28 -7.85 -0.14 -5.86
CA LEU A 28 -7.18 -1.37 -5.42
C LEU A 28 -8.13 -2.56 -5.36
N GLN A 29 -9.38 -2.33 -4.93
CA GLN A 29 -10.42 -3.35 -4.87
C GLN A 29 -10.77 -3.88 -6.27
N ASP A 30 -10.76 -3.02 -7.28
CA ASP A 30 -10.96 -3.37 -8.69
C ASP A 30 -9.74 -4.08 -9.28
N ALA A 31 -8.53 -3.65 -8.94
CA ALA A 31 -7.28 -4.23 -9.43
C ALA A 31 -7.01 -5.65 -8.90
N PHE A 32 -7.12 -5.85 -7.58
CA PHE A 32 -6.70 -7.09 -6.90
C PHE A 32 -7.88 -8.00 -6.51
N GLY A 33 -9.10 -7.62 -6.86
CA GLY A 33 -10.32 -8.37 -6.55
C GLY A 33 -10.65 -8.39 -5.06
N LYS A 34 -11.60 -9.26 -4.65
CA LYS A 34 -12.30 -9.25 -3.34
C LYS A 34 -11.46 -9.57 -2.09
N GLY A 35 -10.17 -9.27 -2.07
CA GLY A 35 -9.33 -9.27 -0.87
C GLY A 35 -9.69 -8.12 0.07
N PRO A 36 -9.33 -8.20 1.36
CA PRO A 36 -9.62 -7.12 2.31
C PRO A 36 -8.76 -5.89 2.01
N ILE A 37 -9.40 -4.71 1.97
CA ILE A 37 -8.72 -3.42 1.91
C ILE A 37 -8.69 -2.81 3.31
N MET A 38 -7.49 -2.57 3.82
CA MET A 38 -7.25 -1.92 5.10
C MET A 38 -7.00 -0.43 4.85
N VAL A 39 -8.01 0.40 5.10
CA VAL A 39 -7.84 1.85 5.11
C VAL A 39 -7.49 2.30 6.52
N CYS A 40 -6.36 2.98 6.67
CA CYS A 40 -5.86 3.53 7.93
C CYS A 40 -5.55 5.02 7.77
N ARG A 41 -5.64 5.77 8.87
CA ARG A 41 -5.39 7.21 8.90
C ARG A 41 -4.05 7.57 9.55
N SER A 42 -3.41 6.63 10.22
CA SER A 42 -2.08 6.81 10.81
C SER A 42 -1.23 5.54 10.79
N PRO A 43 0.11 5.67 10.87
CA PRO A 43 1.01 4.53 11.00
C PRO A 43 0.70 3.64 12.20
N GLU A 44 0.27 4.23 13.32
CA GLU A 44 -0.09 3.50 14.54
C GLU A 44 -1.29 2.59 14.30
N GLU A 45 -2.35 3.10 13.65
CA GLU A 45 -3.53 2.31 13.29
C GLU A 45 -3.15 1.15 12.35
N ALA A 46 -2.28 1.41 11.38
CA ALA A 46 -1.77 0.36 10.49
C ALA A 46 -0.99 -0.70 11.27
N LEU A 47 -0.11 -0.29 12.19
CA LEU A 47 0.69 -1.21 13.01
C LEU A 47 -0.14 -2.05 13.99
N GLU A 48 -1.28 -1.55 14.44
CA GLU A 48 -2.23 -2.31 15.26
C GLU A 48 -2.96 -3.39 14.45
N ARG A 49 -3.25 -3.12 13.17
CA ARG A 49 -4.09 -3.98 12.32
C ARG A 49 -3.29 -4.95 11.44
N LEU A 50 -2.05 -4.60 11.07
CA LEU A 50 -1.17 -5.45 10.27
C LEU A 50 -0.95 -6.85 10.87
N PRO A 51 -0.87 -7.07 12.20
CA PRO A 51 -0.77 -8.41 12.80
C PRO A 51 -1.87 -9.39 12.38
N ASP A 52 -3.07 -8.91 12.04
CA ASP A 52 -4.20 -9.76 11.61
C ASP A 52 -4.10 -10.20 10.14
N VAL A 53 -3.16 -9.61 9.39
CA VAL A 53 -2.89 -9.90 7.98
C VAL A 53 -1.59 -10.70 7.87
N SER A 54 -1.65 -11.83 7.19
CA SER A 54 -0.47 -12.68 6.94
C SER A 54 0.18 -12.45 5.58
N ASP A 55 -0.56 -11.89 4.63
CA ASP A 55 -0.15 -11.72 3.24
C ASP A 55 -0.69 -10.37 2.77
N LEU A 56 0.22 -9.46 2.46
CA LEU A 56 -0.08 -8.11 2.01
C LEU A 56 0.45 -8.00 0.58
N GLN A 57 -0.42 -7.65 -0.37
CA GLN A 57 -0.02 -7.44 -1.77
C GLN A 57 0.63 -6.08 -1.93
N VAL A 58 -0.10 -5.02 -1.61
CA VAL A 58 0.36 -3.65 -1.79
C VAL A 58 -0.03 -2.75 -0.62
N ALA A 59 0.83 -1.79 -0.33
CA ALA A 59 0.61 -0.69 0.60
C ALA A 59 0.81 0.64 -0.12
N VAL A 60 -0.23 1.45 -0.21
CA VAL A 60 -0.13 2.86 -0.61
C VAL A 60 0.01 3.70 0.65
N VAL A 61 1.12 4.43 0.77
CA VAL A 61 1.52 5.09 2.02
C VAL A 61 1.81 6.56 1.78
N GLU A 62 0.99 7.44 2.38
CA GLU A 62 1.23 8.88 2.44
C GLU A 62 2.27 9.18 3.52
N THR A 63 3.53 9.37 3.11
CA THR A 63 4.63 9.64 4.05
C THR A 63 5.85 10.24 3.35
N ASP A 64 6.77 10.75 4.16
CA ASP A 64 8.11 11.13 3.74
C ASP A 64 8.98 9.88 3.52
N PRO A 65 9.71 9.74 2.37
CA PRO A 65 10.56 8.59 2.10
C PRO A 65 11.65 8.34 3.15
N ASP A 66 12.25 9.40 3.69
CA ASP A 66 13.32 9.32 4.68
C ASP A 66 12.77 8.82 6.04
N THR A 67 11.55 9.23 6.37
CA THR A 67 10.86 8.78 7.60
C THR A 67 10.37 7.34 7.46
N PHE A 68 9.96 6.94 6.25
CA PHE A 68 9.51 5.58 5.99
C PHE A 68 10.67 4.58 5.98
N ALA A 69 11.83 4.97 5.44
CA ALA A 69 13.00 4.12 5.38
C ALA A 69 13.52 3.72 6.77
N GLY A 70 13.63 2.42 7.00
CA GLY A 70 14.02 1.84 8.29
C GLY A 70 12.92 1.89 9.35
N SER A 71 11.71 2.35 9.00
CA SER A 71 10.62 2.43 9.96
C SER A 71 10.08 1.05 10.33
N ARG A 72 9.42 0.98 11.49
CA ARG A 72 8.65 -0.22 11.87
C ARG A 72 7.56 -0.53 10.85
N LEU A 73 6.92 0.49 10.29
CA LEU A 73 5.87 0.30 9.28
C LEU A 73 6.42 -0.36 8.01
N GLU A 74 7.56 0.11 7.49
CA GLU A 74 8.25 -0.54 6.37
C GLU A 74 8.57 -2.00 6.70
N THR A 75 9.10 -2.25 7.90
CA THR A 75 9.49 -3.59 8.33
C THR A 75 8.31 -4.55 8.38
N GLU A 76 7.18 -4.12 8.93
CA GLU A 76 5.96 -4.93 9.03
C GLU A 76 5.31 -5.18 7.66
N ILE A 77 5.31 -4.18 6.76
CA ILE A 77 4.84 -4.33 5.39
C ILE A 77 5.69 -5.36 4.64
N THR A 78 7.01 -5.19 4.70
CA THR A 78 7.98 -6.06 4.01
C THR A 78 7.91 -7.50 4.55
N ALA A 79 7.77 -7.69 5.86
CA ALA A 79 7.65 -9.01 6.48
C ALA A 79 6.43 -9.81 6.01
N ARG A 80 5.41 -9.14 5.43
CA ARG A 80 4.19 -9.74 4.88
C ARG A 80 4.20 -9.84 3.36
N GLY A 81 5.34 -9.56 2.71
CA GLY A 81 5.47 -9.57 1.26
C GLY A 81 4.93 -8.33 0.55
N GLY A 82 4.49 -7.31 1.29
CA GLY A 82 3.85 -6.13 0.72
C GLY A 82 4.80 -5.27 -0.09
N GLN A 83 4.38 -4.93 -1.30
CA GLN A 83 5.01 -3.89 -2.10
C GLN A 83 4.51 -2.53 -1.68
N VAL A 84 5.39 -1.52 -1.73
CA VAL A 84 5.07 -0.18 -1.25
C VAL A 84 5.01 0.79 -2.42
N VAL A 85 3.98 1.62 -2.41
CA VAL A 85 3.83 2.80 -3.25
C VAL A 85 3.79 4.00 -2.30
N LEU A 86 4.68 4.96 -2.49
CA LEU A 86 4.64 6.20 -1.72
C LEU A 86 3.72 7.22 -2.39
N PHE A 87 3.07 8.03 -1.58
CA PHE A 87 2.13 9.05 -2.02
C PHE A 87 2.31 10.34 -1.22
N GLY A 88 1.88 11.47 -1.80
CA GLY A 88 1.84 12.76 -1.12
C GLY A 88 3.06 13.65 -1.36
N GLU A 89 2.94 14.90 -0.93
CA GLU A 89 3.83 16.01 -1.32
C GLU A 89 5.31 15.74 -1.03
N LEU A 90 5.59 15.16 0.14
CA LEU A 90 6.96 14.85 0.55
C LEU A 90 7.58 13.74 -0.30
N ALA A 91 6.81 12.69 -0.63
CA ALA A 91 7.24 11.61 -1.51
C ALA A 91 7.48 12.11 -2.94
N GLU A 92 6.58 12.98 -3.45
CA GLU A 92 6.68 13.57 -4.78
C GLU A 92 7.90 14.48 -4.93
N THR A 93 8.22 15.27 -3.89
CA THR A 93 9.30 16.27 -3.96
C THR A 93 10.67 15.67 -3.68
N ARG A 94 10.78 14.74 -2.72
CA ARG A 94 12.08 14.22 -2.28
C ARG A 94 12.59 13.04 -3.09
N MET A 95 11.76 12.50 -3.99
CA MET A 95 12.02 11.35 -4.86
C MET A 95 12.88 10.27 -4.18
N PRO A 96 12.29 9.16 -3.68
CA PRO A 96 13.09 8.08 -3.11
C PRO A 96 14.15 7.65 -4.14
N ALA A 97 15.35 7.29 -3.68
CA ALA A 97 16.51 6.94 -4.50
C ALA A 97 16.31 5.63 -5.32
N GLY A 98 15.19 5.50 -6.04
CA GLY A 98 14.72 4.32 -6.74
C GLY A 98 14.07 3.25 -5.86
N ARG A 99 14.01 3.43 -4.53
CA ARG A 99 13.59 2.34 -3.60
C ARG A 99 12.10 2.02 -3.67
N TRP A 100 11.25 3.02 -3.87
CA TRP A 100 9.80 2.84 -4.00
C TRP A 100 9.27 3.68 -5.16
N PRO A 101 8.31 3.16 -5.94
CA PRO A 101 7.55 4.00 -6.85
C PRO A 101 6.74 5.04 -6.07
N VAL A 102 6.57 6.22 -6.67
CA VAL A 102 5.77 7.32 -6.15
C VAL A 102 4.55 7.52 -7.04
N LEU A 103 3.37 7.58 -6.44
CA LEU A 103 2.15 8.00 -7.11
C LEU A 103 2.05 9.53 -7.04
N HIS A 104 2.27 10.19 -8.19
CA HIS A 104 2.23 11.64 -8.30
C HIS A 104 0.82 12.17 -8.49
N ARG A 105 0.50 13.33 -7.90
CA ARG A 105 -0.78 14.01 -8.09
C ARG A 105 -0.68 15.04 -9.24
N PRO A 106 -1.78 15.29 -9.98
CA PRO A 106 -3.03 14.52 -9.98
C PRO A 106 -2.82 13.13 -10.59
N PHE A 107 -3.57 12.13 -10.12
CA PHE A 107 -3.53 10.76 -10.66
C PHE A 107 -4.88 10.34 -11.22
N THR A 108 -4.85 9.34 -12.09
CA THR A 108 -6.03 8.63 -12.60
C THR A 108 -5.98 7.16 -12.18
N ASP A 109 -7.10 6.45 -12.27
CA ASP A 109 -7.14 5.00 -12.04
C ASP A 109 -6.12 4.26 -12.91
N GLU A 110 -6.00 4.64 -14.19
CA GLU A 110 -5.00 4.05 -15.09
C GLU A 110 -3.56 4.26 -14.61
N MET A 111 -3.24 5.41 -14.00
CA MET A 111 -1.92 5.66 -13.45
C MET A 111 -1.63 4.75 -12.26
N VAL A 112 -2.64 4.53 -11.40
CA VAL A 112 -2.54 3.59 -10.27
C VAL A 112 -2.35 2.17 -10.80
N LEU A 113 -3.21 1.71 -11.73
CA LEU A 113 -3.13 0.38 -12.31
C LEU A 113 -1.79 0.12 -13.02
N ASN A 114 -1.28 1.09 -13.80
CA ASN A 114 0.02 0.97 -14.45
C ASN A 114 1.20 0.93 -13.48
N LEU A 115 1.05 1.56 -12.30
CA LEU A 115 2.06 1.49 -11.25
C LEU A 115 2.01 0.12 -10.58
N LEU A 116 0.81 -0.41 -10.36
CA LEU A 116 0.57 -1.72 -9.76
C LEU A 116 0.95 -2.88 -10.69
N SER A 117 0.78 -2.77 -12.01
CA SER A 117 1.12 -3.86 -12.93
C SER A 117 2.62 -4.20 -12.92
N ARG A 118 3.48 -3.25 -12.57
CA ARG A 118 4.94 -3.45 -12.42
C ARG A 118 5.30 -4.43 -11.31
N PHE A 119 4.34 -4.73 -10.44
CA PHE A 119 4.51 -5.62 -9.31
C PHE A 119 4.19 -7.08 -9.63
N ASP A 120 3.37 -7.31 -10.66
CA ASP A 120 2.98 -8.65 -11.16
C ASP A 120 4.11 -9.26 -12.01
N GLU A 121 4.83 -8.45 -12.79
CA GLU A 121 5.89 -8.86 -13.73
C GLU A 121 7.19 -9.43 -13.10
N ARG A 122 7.22 -9.66 -11.77
CA ARG A 122 8.41 -10.18 -11.05
C ARG A 122 8.28 -11.62 -10.54
N THR A 123 7.24 -12.35 -10.96
CA THR A 123 7.13 -13.81 -10.75
C THR A 123 7.89 -14.62 -11.77
#